data_AF-A0A1S3I444-F1
#
_entry.id   AF-A0A1S3I444-F1
#
_cell.length_a   1.000
_cell.length_b   1.000
_cell.length_c   1.000
_cell.angle_alpha   90.00
_cell.angle_beta   90.00
_cell.angle_gamma   90.00
#
_symmetry.space_group_name_H-M   'P 1'
#
loop_
_entity.id
_entity.type
_entity.pdbx_description
1 polymer ?
#
loop_
_entity_poly.entity_id
_entity_poly.type
_entity_poly.pdbx_seq_one_letter_code
_entity_poly.pdbx_strand_id
1 'polypeptide(L)'
;MKGLILVLVCVFVVVSVEAATVCGPICKMFCINGFVKNEDGCPICKCNSIPKPEVNACGPMCKMFCRYGYVKDDNGCSLCQCNPAPKCPAVLCLIKCTNGLLKDEQGCPTCACADPDIGK
;
A
#
# COMPACT_ATOMS: atom_id res chain seq x y z
N MET A 1 62.04 5.77 -14.09
CA MET A 1 60.90 6.09 -13.20
C MET A 1 59.52 5.87 -13.83
N LYS A 2 59.26 6.25 -15.10
CA LYS A 2 57.96 6.02 -15.75
C LYS A 2 57.55 4.53 -15.89
N GLY A 3 58.50 3.61 -16.12
CA GLY A 3 58.21 2.18 -16.21
C GLY A 3 57.83 1.52 -14.88
N LEU A 4 58.39 1.96 -13.75
CA LEU A 4 58.08 1.43 -12.42
C LEU A 4 56.67 1.84 -11.96
N ILE A 5 56.25 3.06 -12.32
CA ILE A 5 54.89 3.57 -12.05
C ILE A 5 53.85 2.79 -12.86
N LEU A 6 54.12 2.51 -14.15
CA LEU A 6 53.21 1.72 -15.00
C LEU A 6 53.02 0.29 -14.48
N VAL A 7 54.11 -0.35 -14.02
CA VAL A 7 54.06 -1.70 -13.43
C VAL A 7 53.25 -1.72 -12.13
N LEU A 8 53.44 -0.74 -11.24
CA LEU A 8 52.65 -0.62 -10.01
C LEU A 8 51.16 -0.38 -10.29
N VAL A 9 50.83 0.48 -11.25
CA VAL A 9 49.43 0.69 -11.67
C VAL A 9 48.83 -0.60 -12.24
N CYS A 10 49.55 -1.32 -13.11
CA CYS A 10 49.08 -2.60 -13.63
C CYS A 10 48.90 -3.65 -12.51
N VAL A 11 49.82 -3.76 -11.55
CA VAL A 11 49.72 -4.68 -10.40
C VAL A 11 48.52 -4.31 -9.52
N PHE A 12 48.31 -3.03 -9.21
CA PHE A 12 47.12 -2.59 -8.46
C PHE A 12 45.81 -2.84 -9.21
N VAL A 13 45.78 -2.62 -10.53
CA VAL A 13 44.60 -2.88 -11.38
C VAL A 13 44.28 -4.39 -11.43
N VAL A 14 45.27 -5.27 -11.53
CA VAL A 14 45.01 -6.73 -11.52
C VAL A 14 44.64 -7.27 -10.13
N VAL A 15 45.11 -6.65 -9.04
CA VAL A 15 44.73 -7.00 -7.66
C VAL A 15 43.32 -6.50 -7.28
N SER A 16 42.76 -5.56 -8.06
CA SER A 16 41.41 -5.02 -7.87
C SER A 16 40.34 -5.73 -8.71
N VAL A 17 40.69 -6.80 -9.42
CA VAL A 17 39.70 -7.64 -10.09
C VAL A 17 38.91 -8.37 -9.00
N GLU A 18 37.77 -7.79 -8.63
CA GLU A 18 36.76 -8.46 -7.81
C GLU A 18 36.51 -9.82 -8.42
N ALA A 19 36.84 -10.88 -7.68
CA ALA A 19 36.62 -12.25 -8.12
C ALA A 19 35.13 -12.38 -8.47
N ALA A 20 34.83 -12.52 -9.77
CA ALA A 20 33.47 -12.74 -10.21
C ALA A 20 32.96 -14.03 -9.56
N THR A 21 32.02 -13.92 -8.62
CA THR A 21 31.44 -15.09 -7.96
C THR A 21 30.72 -15.95 -9.01
N VAL A 22 31.29 -17.10 -9.33
CA VAL A 22 30.69 -18.08 -10.24
C VAL A 22 29.74 -18.97 -9.44
N CYS A 23 28.45 -18.87 -9.72
CA CYS A 23 27.44 -19.72 -9.09
C CYS A 23 27.30 -21.07 -9.82
N GLY A 24 27.08 -22.13 -9.03
CA GLY A 24 26.83 -23.49 -9.54
C GLY A 24 25.41 -23.70 -10.07
N PRO A 25 25.11 -24.92 -10.55
CA PRO A 25 23.79 -25.27 -11.03
C PRO A 25 22.73 -25.15 -9.93
N ILE A 26 21.53 -24.68 -10.32
CA ILE A 26 20.37 -24.54 -9.43
C ILE A 26 19.25 -25.51 -9.83
N CYS A 27 18.37 -25.83 -8.89
CA CYS A 27 17.19 -26.66 -9.15
C CYS A 27 16.18 -25.98 -10.08
N LYS A 28 15.35 -26.77 -10.77
CA LYS A 28 14.42 -26.30 -11.83
C LYS A 28 13.04 -25.83 -11.33
N MET A 29 12.91 -25.45 -10.06
CA MET A 29 11.63 -24.97 -9.53
C MET A 29 11.40 -23.49 -9.85
N PHE A 30 10.12 -23.09 -9.86
CA PHE A 30 9.74 -21.69 -10.03
C PHE A 30 9.44 -21.07 -8.66
N CYS A 31 10.17 -20.01 -8.31
CA CYS A 31 9.94 -19.22 -7.10
C CYS A 31 9.40 -17.84 -7.48
N ILE A 32 8.16 -17.54 -7.10
CA ILE A 32 7.50 -16.26 -7.45
C ILE A 32 8.23 -15.02 -6.92
N ASN A 33 8.89 -15.13 -5.76
CA ASN A 33 9.70 -14.06 -5.16
C ASN A 33 11.21 -14.32 -5.28
N GLY A 34 11.61 -15.15 -6.25
CA GLY A 34 13.01 -15.54 -6.44
C GLY A 34 13.55 -16.48 -5.36
N PHE A 35 14.85 -16.79 -5.51
CA PHE A 35 15.58 -17.72 -4.64
C PHE A 35 16.29 -16.99 -3.50
N VAL A 36 16.43 -17.68 -2.37
CA VAL A 36 17.33 -17.28 -1.27
C VAL A 36 18.77 -17.33 -1.78
N LYS A 37 19.61 -16.39 -1.34
CA LYS A 37 21.04 -16.33 -1.66
C LYS A 37 21.90 -16.71 -0.46
N ASN A 38 23.06 -17.32 -0.71
CA ASN A 38 24.09 -17.55 0.31
C ASN A 38 24.94 -16.27 0.55
N GLU A 39 25.96 -16.37 1.39
CA GLU A 39 26.85 -15.25 1.75
C GLU A 39 27.62 -14.68 0.54
N ASP A 40 27.93 -15.53 -0.45
CA ASP A 40 28.57 -15.12 -1.70
C ASP A 40 27.59 -14.49 -2.71
N GLY A 41 26.29 -14.44 -2.38
CA GLY A 41 25.24 -13.93 -3.25
C GLY A 41 24.71 -14.94 -4.28
N CYS A 42 25.12 -16.20 -4.21
CA CYS A 42 24.65 -17.27 -5.09
C CYS A 42 23.29 -17.83 -4.66
N PRO A 43 22.37 -18.06 -5.62
CA PRO A 43 21.05 -18.58 -5.30
C PRO A 43 21.15 -20.05 -4.87
N ILE A 44 20.47 -20.40 -3.78
CA ILE A 44 20.35 -21.78 -3.29
C ILE A 44 18.96 -22.33 -3.67
N CYS A 45 18.79 -23.65 -3.64
CA CYS A 45 17.51 -24.30 -3.94
C CYS A 45 16.48 -24.11 -2.81
N LYS A 46 16.09 -22.86 -2.55
CA LYS A 46 15.10 -22.44 -1.56
C LYS A 46 14.43 -21.14 -2.03
N CYS A 47 13.10 -21.08 -2.01
CA CYS A 47 12.38 -19.86 -2.38
C CYS A 47 12.36 -18.83 -1.24
N ASN A 48 12.35 -17.55 -1.60
CA ASN A 48 12.04 -16.48 -0.65
C ASN A 48 10.59 -16.58 -0.16
N SER A 49 10.35 -16.18 1.08
CA SER A 49 9.02 -16.12 1.68
C SER A 49 8.14 -15.14 0.90
N ILE A 50 6.85 -15.44 0.77
CA ILE A 50 5.87 -14.44 0.36
C ILE A 50 5.71 -13.46 1.53
N PRO A 51 5.88 -12.14 1.33
CA PRO A 51 5.54 -11.16 2.37
C PRO A 51 4.10 -11.43 2.80
N LYS A 52 3.89 -11.69 4.09
CA LYS A 52 2.51 -11.75 4.61
C LYS A 52 1.91 -10.37 4.37
N PRO A 53 0.73 -10.26 3.75
CA PRO A 53 0.06 -8.97 3.67
C PRO A 53 -0.05 -8.43 5.09
N GLU A 54 0.33 -7.17 5.29
CA GLU A 54 0.08 -6.48 6.54
C GLU A 54 -1.41 -6.62 6.83
N VAL A 55 -1.71 -7.32 7.92
CA VAL A 55 -3.09 -7.51 8.35
C VAL A 55 -3.53 -6.12 8.79
N ASN A 56 -4.38 -5.48 7.98
CA ASN A 56 -5.10 -4.30 8.43
C ASN A 56 -5.66 -4.64 9.82
N ALA A 57 -5.50 -3.74 10.80
CA ALA A 57 -5.99 -3.97 12.16
C ALA A 57 -7.49 -4.36 12.17
N CYS A 58 -8.23 -3.95 11.14
CA CYS A 58 -9.58 -4.38 10.84
C CYS A 58 -9.60 -5.59 9.88
N GLY A 59 -10.49 -6.54 10.17
CA GLY A 59 -10.72 -7.73 9.34
C GLY A 59 -11.27 -7.42 7.94
N PRO A 60 -11.50 -8.45 7.12
CA PRO A 60 -12.01 -8.29 5.76
C PRO A 60 -13.36 -7.56 5.74
N MET A 61 -13.51 -6.58 4.85
CA MET A 61 -14.77 -5.85 4.68
C MET A 61 -15.81 -6.68 3.91
N CYS A 62 -17.07 -6.54 4.30
CA CYS A 62 -18.20 -7.15 3.59
C CYS A 62 -18.46 -6.48 2.23
N LYS A 63 -19.01 -7.25 1.27
CA LYS A 63 -19.32 -6.78 -0.09
C LYS A 63 -20.67 -6.07 -0.23
N MET A 64 -21.44 -5.93 0.85
CA MET A 64 -22.71 -5.21 0.83
C MET A 64 -22.47 -3.70 0.68
N PHE A 65 -23.47 -2.94 0.24
CA PHE A 65 -23.39 -1.48 0.19
C PHE A 65 -24.32 -0.87 1.25
N CYS A 66 -23.76 -0.09 2.17
CA CYS A 66 -24.54 0.64 3.18
C CYS A 66 -24.67 2.13 2.82
N ARG A 67 -25.86 2.54 2.39
CA ARG A 67 -26.16 3.94 1.97
C ARG A 67 -25.84 4.98 3.06
N TYR A 68 -26.01 4.61 4.34
CA TYR A 68 -25.79 5.49 5.50
C TYR A 68 -24.52 5.12 6.28
N GLY A 69 -23.60 4.38 5.66
CA GLY A 69 -22.37 3.90 6.30
C GLY A 69 -22.56 2.62 7.13
N TYR A 70 -21.43 2.09 7.58
CA TYR A 70 -21.35 0.86 8.37
C TYR A 70 -21.34 1.18 9.87
N VAL A 71 -21.89 0.26 10.65
CA VAL A 71 -21.70 0.24 12.11
C VAL A 71 -20.22 -0.03 12.37
N LYS A 72 -19.63 0.62 13.38
CA LYS A 72 -18.24 0.41 13.78
C LYS A 72 -18.17 -0.27 15.15
N ASP A 73 -17.15 -1.08 15.36
CA ASP A 73 -16.78 -1.56 16.70
C ASP A 73 -15.99 -0.50 17.49
N ASP A 74 -15.63 -0.82 18.73
CA ASP A 74 -14.90 0.07 19.65
C ASP A 74 -13.49 0.45 19.15
N ASN A 75 -12.94 -0.33 18.21
CA ASN A 75 -11.65 -0.06 17.57
C ASN A 75 -11.82 0.78 16.29
N GLY A 76 -13.06 1.15 15.95
CA GLY A 76 -13.39 1.90 14.74
C GLY A 76 -13.48 1.05 13.47
N CYS A 77 -13.44 -0.28 13.60
CA CYS A 77 -13.53 -1.19 12.46
C CYS A 77 -14.99 -1.40 12.02
N SER A 78 -15.22 -1.30 10.71
CA SER A 78 -16.55 -1.49 10.13
C SER A 78 -17.04 -2.93 10.31
N LEU A 79 -18.18 -3.08 10.96
CA LEU A 79 -18.93 -4.33 11.05
C LEU A 79 -19.73 -4.58 9.77
N CYS A 80 -20.12 -5.83 9.56
CA CYS A 80 -20.99 -6.25 8.47
C CYS A 80 -22.47 -5.86 8.71
N GLN A 81 -22.71 -4.64 9.15
CA GLN A 81 -24.01 -4.11 9.54
C GLN A 81 -24.12 -2.66 9.08
N CYS A 82 -25.29 -2.28 8.55
CA CYS A 82 -25.54 -0.93 8.09
C CYS A 82 -26.15 -0.07 9.20
N ASN A 83 -25.76 1.20 9.24
CA ASN A 83 -26.48 2.19 10.05
C ASN A 83 -27.92 2.35 9.56
N PRO A 84 -28.88 2.56 10.46
CA PRO A 84 -30.25 2.86 10.08
C PRO A 84 -30.32 4.18 9.30
N ALA A 85 -31.39 4.35 8.52
CA ALA A 85 -31.66 5.64 7.90
C ALA A 85 -31.81 6.73 8.98
N PRO A 86 -31.14 7.88 8.85
CA PRO A 86 -31.29 8.97 9.80
C PRO A 86 -32.74 9.48 9.75
N LYS A 87 -33.30 9.78 10.93
CA LYS A 87 -34.64 10.37 11.05
C LYS A 87 -34.53 11.86 10.81
N CYS A 88 -34.65 12.27 9.55
CA CYS A 88 -34.51 13.67 9.17
C CYS A 88 -35.87 14.35 8.98
N PRO A 89 -36.00 15.63 9.37
CA PRO A 89 -37.15 16.43 8.98
C PRO A 89 -37.18 16.58 7.44
N ALA A 90 -38.38 16.61 6.88
CA ALA A 90 -38.56 16.92 5.46
C ALA A 90 -38.18 18.40 5.24
N VAL A 91 -37.00 18.62 4.68
CA VAL A 91 -36.51 19.96 4.31
C VAL A 91 -36.54 20.10 2.80
N LEU A 92 -37.26 21.11 2.32
CA LEU A 92 -37.25 21.50 0.91
C LEU A 92 -36.28 22.68 0.75
N CYS A 93 -35.13 22.42 0.15
CA CYS A 93 -34.15 23.47 -0.18
C CYS A 93 -34.22 23.75 -1.68
N LEU A 94 -34.30 25.03 -2.07
CA LEU A 94 -34.30 25.45 -3.47
C LEU A 94 -32.89 25.69 -4.03
N ILE A 95 -31.86 25.50 -3.20
CA ILE A 95 -30.46 25.65 -3.59
C ILE A 95 -29.97 24.40 -4.33
N LYS A 96 -29.24 24.62 -5.43
CA LYS A 96 -28.55 23.57 -6.17
C LYS A 96 -27.06 23.62 -5.85
N CYS A 97 -26.54 22.58 -5.22
CA CYS A 97 -25.13 22.43 -4.88
C CYS A 97 -24.47 21.37 -5.76
N THR A 98 -23.21 21.56 -6.12
CA THR A 98 -22.47 20.62 -6.97
C THR A 98 -22.11 19.36 -6.20
N ASN A 99 -21.63 19.51 -4.96
CA ASN A 99 -21.30 18.39 -4.07
C ASN A 99 -22.44 18.04 -3.09
N GLY A 100 -23.66 18.51 -3.37
CA GLY A 100 -24.83 18.26 -2.55
C GLY A 100 -24.90 19.14 -1.29
N LEU A 101 -25.89 18.82 -0.46
CA LEU A 101 -26.17 19.56 0.76
C LEU A 101 -25.24 19.13 1.89
N LEU A 102 -24.78 20.10 2.68
CA LEU A 102 -24.09 19.88 3.93
C LEU A 102 -25.00 19.09 4.88
N LYS A 103 -24.44 18.16 5.64
CA LYS A 103 -25.16 17.37 6.64
C LYS A 103 -24.83 17.84 8.05
N ASP A 104 -25.80 17.78 8.95
CA ASP A 104 -25.58 17.98 10.39
C ASP A 104 -24.91 16.75 11.04
N GLU A 105 -24.69 16.83 12.36
CA GLU A 105 -24.07 15.76 13.16
C GLU A 105 -24.88 14.45 13.14
N GLN A 106 -26.18 14.53 12.88
CA GLN A 106 -27.10 13.41 12.79
C GLN A 106 -27.15 12.84 11.36
N GLY A 107 -26.43 13.46 10.42
CA GLY A 107 -26.37 13.05 9.02
C GLY A 107 -27.55 13.54 8.17
N CYS A 108 -28.33 14.50 8.67
CA CYS A 108 -29.48 15.07 7.99
C CYS A 108 -29.09 16.24 7.09
N PRO A 109 -29.68 16.34 5.88
CA PRO A 109 -29.34 17.42 4.96
C PRO A 109 -29.78 18.77 5.52
N THR A 110 -28.93 19.78 5.36
CA THR A 110 -29.20 21.18 5.69
C THR A 110 -29.43 21.98 4.40
N CYS A 111 -29.94 23.20 4.49
CA CYS A 111 -30.04 24.08 3.31
C CYS A 111 -28.75 24.90 3.06
N ALA A 112 -27.58 24.29 3.30
CA ALA A 112 -26.26 24.84 2.97
C ALA A 112 -25.51 23.88 2.04
N CYS A 113 -24.64 24.40 1.17
CA CYS A 113 -23.81 23.55 0.31
C CYS A 113 -22.61 22.96 1.06
N ALA A 114 -22.21 21.74 0.71
CA ALA A 114 -20.96 21.14 1.19
C ALA A 114 -19.71 21.76 0.53
N ASP A 115 -19.92 22.53 -0.54
CA ASP A 115 -18.89 23.30 -1.25
C ASP A 115 -18.53 24.56 -0.47
N PRO A 116 -17.24 24.81 -0.14
CA PRO A 116 -16.82 26.05 0.54
C PRO A 116 -17.02 27.30 -0.33
N ASP A 117 -17.21 27.16 -1.64
CA ASP A 117 -17.20 28.27 -2.61
C ASP A 117 -18.60 28.66 -3.14
N ILE A 118 -19.67 27.96 -2.74
CA ILE A 118 -21.05 28.32 -3.11
C ILE A 118 -21.75 28.90 -1.87
N GLY A 119 -21.52 30.18 -1.62
CA GLY A 119 -22.01 30.87 -0.41
C GLY A 119 -21.67 32.36 -0.30
N LYS A 120 -21.61 33.09 -1.43
CA LYS A 120 -21.71 34.56 -1.47
C LYS A 120 -22.79 34.98 -2.45
#